data_AF-A0A7R9Z338-F1
#
_entry.id   AF-A0A7R9Z338-F1
#
_cell.length_a   1.000
_cell.length_b   1.000
_cell.length_c   1.000
_cell.angle_alpha   90.00
_cell.angle_beta   90.00
_cell.angle_gamma   90.00
#
_symmetry.space_group_name_H-M   'P 1'
#
loop_
_entity.id
_entity.type
_entity.pdbx_description
1 polymer ?
#
loop_
_entity_poly.entity_id
_entity_poly.type
_entity_poly.pdbx_seq_one_letter_code
_entity_poly.pdbx_strand_id
1 'polypeptide(L)'
;SLDEGAEGLMLKSLAAGYEPSRRSESWIKLKRDYCEGLRDSLDLVPIGAWYGNGRKVNWLSPFLMAVWDPDAEQFQSVCRCMSGFTDAFYEAATQRLTARAIPGPKPYYNTGEFCSVWFEPTEVWEVRGADLTLSPVHRAAEGRLHPERGVGLRFPRFVRIRDDKSPEDASSA
;
A
#
# COMPACT_ATOMS: atom_id res chain seq x y z
N SER A 1 -4.67 -26.27 3.79
CA SER A 1 -3.60 -25.59 4.55
C SER A 1 -3.30 -24.24 3.93
N LEU A 2 -2.61 -23.32 4.62
CA LEU A 2 -2.03 -22.12 3.97
C LEU A 2 -1.12 -22.54 2.81
N ASP A 3 -0.47 -23.69 2.92
CA ASP A 3 0.37 -24.30 1.87
C ASP A 3 -0.42 -24.71 0.60
N GLU A 4 -1.75 -24.77 0.69
CA GLU A 4 -2.64 -25.05 -0.44
C GLU A 4 -3.22 -23.76 -1.07
N GLY A 5 -2.67 -22.59 -0.69
CA GLY A 5 -3.07 -21.29 -1.25
C GLY A 5 -4.36 -20.69 -0.67
N ALA A 6 -4.84 -21.18 0.47
CA ALA A 6 -6.01 -20.62 1.15
C ALA A 6 -5.68 -19.28 1.85
N GLU A 7 -6.63 -18.31 1.86
CA GLU A 7 -6.42 -17.00 2.52
C GLU A 7 -6.33 -17.08 4.06
N GLY A 8 -6.90 -18.12 4.66
CA GLY A 8 -6.98 -18.28 6.12
C GLY A 8 -8.01 -19.30 6.57
N LEU A 9 -8.39 -19.25 7.84
CA LEU A 9 -9.37 -20.13 8.47
C LEU A 9 -10.69 -19.40 8.72
N MET A 10 -11.79 -20.11 8.54
CA MET A 10 -13.12 -19.69 8.98
C MET A 10 -13.46 -20.44 10.27
N LEU A 11 -13.50 -19.72 11.39
CA LEU A 11 -13.97 -20.26 12.66
C LEU A 11 -15.48 -20.05 12.74
N LYS A 12 -16.25 -21.12 12.88
CA LYS A 12 -17.71 -21.06 12.97
C LYS A 12 -18.16 -21.70 14.28
N SER A 13 -18.96 -20.97 15.06
CA SER A 13 -19.64 -21.55 16.22
C SER A 13 -20.64 -22.61 15.76
N LEU A 14 -20.54 -23.82 16.31
CA LEU A 14 -21.46 -24.92 16.00
C LEU A 14 -22.87 -24.68 16.58
N ALA A 15 -22.98 -23.83 17.60
CA ALA A 15 -24.25 -23.50 18.24
C ALA A 15 -25.01 -22.36 17.54
N ALA A 16 -24.39 -21.72 16.54
CA ALA A 16 -24.99 -20.59 15.84
C ALA A 16 -25.80 -21.05 14.62
N GLY A 17 -27.02 -20.51 14.48
CA GLY A 17 -27.81 -20.63 13.27
C GLY A 17 -27.30 -19.73 12.13
N TYR A 18 -27.85 -19.90 10.93
CA TYR A 18 -27.58 -19.00 9.81
C TYR A 18 -28.41 -17.72 9.96
N GLU A 19 -27.74 -16.61 10.27
CA GLU A 19 -28.38 -15.30 10.45
C GLU A 19 -28.01 -14.37 9.29
N PRO A 20 -28.75 -14.41 8.17
CA PRO A 20 -28.47 -13.53 7.04
C PRO A 20 -28.64 -12.06 7.45
N SER A 21 -27.82 -11.19 6.88
CA SER A 21 -27.84 -9.74 7.11
C SER A 21 -27.50 -9.29 8.54
N ARG A 22 -27.11 -10.21 9.44
CA ARG A 22 -26.64 -9.88 10.79
C ARG A 22 -25.13 -10.06 10.87
N ARG A 23 -24.42 -9.02 11.35
CA ARG A 23 -23.00 -9.14 11.68
C ARG A 23 -22.89 -9.78 13.07
N SER A 24 -22.70 -11.08 13.12
CA SER A 24 -22.48 -11.84 14.35
C SER A 24 -21.01 -12.24 14.50
N GLU A 25 -20.57 -12.44 15.75
CA GLU A 25 -19.24 -13.00 16.06
C GLU A 25 -19.20 -14.52 15.88
N SER A 26 -20.32 -15.12 15.43
CA SER A 26 -20.45 -16.55 15.23
C SER A 26 -19.51 -17.09 14.16
N TRP A 27 -19.17 -16.28 13.15
CA TRP A 27 -18.29 -16.66 12.03
C TRP A 27 -17.11 -15.68 11.94
N ILE A 28 -15.93 -16.12 12.38
CA ILE A 28 -14.72 -15.31 12.44
C ILE A 28 -13.79 -15.69 11.30
N LYS A 29 -13.33 -14.68 10.57
CA LYS A 29 -12.28 -14.80 9.55
C LYS A 29 -10.93 -14.64 10.23
N LEU A 30 -10.19 -15.73 10.40
CA LEU A 30 -8.81 -15.68 10.84
C LEU A 30 -7.90 -15.74 9.61
N LYS A 31 -7.41 -14.59 9.18
CA LYS A 31 -6.47 -14.49 8.06
C LYS A 31 -5.05 -14.29 8.55
N ARG A 32 -4.07 -14.69 7.74
CA ARG A 32 -2.65 -14.54 8.07
C ARG A 32 -2.23 -13.08 8.29
N ASP A 33 -2.89 -12.12 7.62
CA ASP A 33 -2.64 -10.69 7.77
C ASP A 33 -3.16 -10.09 9.10
N TYR A 34 -3.88 -10.86 9.94
CA TYR A 34 -4.40 -10.39 11.24
C TYR A 34 -3.52 -10.77 12.43
N CYS A 35 -2.53 -11.64 12.25
CA CYS A 35 -1.61 -12.04 13.32
C CYS A 35 -0.36 -11.14 13.29
N GLU A 36 -0.12 -10.37 14.35
CA GLU A 36 1.09 -9.55 14.49
C GLU A 36 2.35 -10.44 14.56
N GLY A 37 3.36 -10.11 13.75
CA GLY A 37 4.68 -10.79 13.75
C GLY A 37 4.92 -11.82 12.64
N LEU A 38 3.94 -12.08 11.75
CA LEU A 38 4.02 -13.18 10.76
C LEU A 38 4.03 -12.76 9.27
N ARG A 39 4.25 -11.47 8.97
CA ARG A 39 4.29 -10.91 7.60
C ARG A 39 5.40 -9.89 7.37
N ASP A 40 5.88 -9.87 6.14
CA ASP A 40 6.80 -8.89 5.56
C ASP A 40 6.07 -7.55 5.37
N SER A 41 6.41 -6.55 6.19
CA SER A 41 6.12 -5.15 5.89
C SER A 41 7.13 -4.64 4.88
N LEU A 42 6.68 -3.77 3.97
CA LEU A 42 7.56 -3.08 3.03
C LEU A 42 7.71 -1.62 3.47
N ASP A 43 8.92 -1.11 3.34
CA ASP A 43 9.22 0.29 3.54
C ASP A 43 9.10 0.98 2.17
N LEU A 44 8.08 1.80 1.99
CA LEU A 44 7.70 2.36 0.69
C LEU A 44 7.72 3.89 0.71
N VAL A 45 8.03 4.50 -0.43
CA VAL A 45 8.11 5.95 -0.58
C VAL A 45 6.83 6.49 -1.20
N PRO A 46 6.15 7.49 -0.61
CA PRO A 46 5.04 8.18 -1.25
C PRO A 46 5.57 9.12 -2.33
N ILE A 47 5.24 8.85 -3.60
CA ILE A 47 5.70 9.65 -4.77
C ILE A 47 4.58 10.50 -5.39
N GLY A 48 3.32 10.24 -5.02
CA GLY A 48 2.16 11.01 -5.47
C GLY A 48 0.89 10.64 -4.71
N ALA A 49 -0.21 11.35 -4.98
CA ALA A 49 -1.53 11.06 -4.43
C ALA A 49 -2.67 11.62 -5.29
N TRP A 50 -3.89 11.23 -4.92
CA TRP A 50 -5.13 11.78 -5.45
C TRP A 50 -5.93 12.47 -4.34
N TYR A 51 -6.80 13.40 -4.71
CA TYR A 51 -7.80 13.91 -3.78
C TYR A 51 -8.81 12.82 -3.45
N GLY A 52 -9.12 12.69 -2.15
CA GLY A 52 -10.11 11.73 -1.69
C GLY A 52 -11.51 12.05 -2.18
N ASN A 53 -12.43 11.11 -2.00
CA ASN A 53 -13.84 11.27 -2.34
C ASN A 53 -14.70 11.15 -1.07
N GLY A 54 -15.90 11.73 -1.11
CA GLY A 54 -16.87 11.66 0.00
C GLY A 54 -16.30 12.22 1.30
N ARG A 55 -16.22 11.39 2.35
CA ARG A 55 -15.66 11.79 3.66
C ARG A 55 -14.23 12.32 3.57
N LYS A 56 -13.43 11.83 2.61
CA LYS A 56 -12.01 12.21 2.47
C LYS A 56 -11.78 13.31 1.43
N VAL A 57 -12.81 14.04 1.01
CA VAL A 57 -12.71 15.04 -0.07
C VAL A 57 -11.68 16.14 0.21
N ASN A 58 -11.47 16.48 1.49
CA ASN A 58 -10.51 17.51 1.90
C ASN A 58 -9.08 16.99 2.07
N TRP A 59 -8.83 15.69 1.87
CA TRP A 59 -7.55 15.06 2.14
C TRP A 59 -7.02 14.29 0.93
N LEU A 60 -5.71 14.09 0.91
CA LEU A 60 -5.06 13.21 -0.06
C LEU A 60 -5.31 11.75 0.31
N SER A 61 -5.92 11.00 -0.62
CA SER A 61 -6.17 9.56 -0.53
C SER A 61 -6.70 9.06 -1.88
N PRO A 62 -6.14 7.99 -2.48
CA PRO A 62 -4.98 7.23 -2.04
C PRO A 62 -3.63 7.96 -2.21
N PHE A 63 -2.59 7.42 -1.57
CA PHE A 63 -1.19 7.73 -1.85
C PHE A 63 -0.61 6.68 -2.79
N LEU A 64 0.15 7.10 -3.80
CA LEU A 64 0.93 6.23 -4.67
C LEU A 64 2.27 5.92 -3.99
N MET A 65 2.48 4.65 -3.70
CA MET A 65 3.66 4.15 -3.01
C MET A 65 4.62 3.48 -4.00
N ALA A 66 5.91 3.68 -3.80
CA ALA A 66 6.98 3.15 -4.64
C ALA A 66 8.09 2.46 -3.84
N VAL A 67 8.77 1.54 -4.50
CA VAL A 67 10.03 0.91 -4.08
C VAL A 67 11.21 1.60 -4.78
N TRP A 68 12.41 1.50 -4.21
CA TRP A 68 13.63 2.02 -4.83
C TRP A 68 14.32 0.90 -5.64
N ASP A 69 14.62 1.12 -6.90
CA ASP A 69 15.46 0.22 -7.70
C ASP A 69 16.88 0.82 -7.80
N PRO A 70 17.88 0.24 -7.10
CA PRO A 70 19.25 0.75 -7.13
C PRO A 70 19.95 0.51 -8.47
N ASP A 71 19.52 -0.48 -9.27
CA ASP A 71 20.15 -0.79 -10.56
C ASP A 71 19.72 0.21 -11.64
N ALA A 72 18.45 0.64 -11.58
CA ALA A 72 17.88 1.61 -12.49
C ALA A 72 17.93 3.06 -11.96
N GLU A 73 18.27 3.24 -10.68
CA GLU A 73 18.19 4.50 -9.92
C GLU A 73 16.80 5.15 -10.02
N GLN A 74 15.74 4.35 -9.83
CA GLN A 74 14.35 4.76 -10.04
C GLN A 74 13.42 4.38 -8.91
N PHE A 75 12.42 5.22 -8.65
CA PHE A 75 11.27 4.86 -7.83
C PHE A 75 10.20 4.17 -8.67
N GLN A 76 9.94 2.89 -8.41
CA GLN A 76 8.98 2.08 -9.15
C GLN A 76 7.69 1.92 -8.35
N SER A 77 6.53 2.25 -8.93
CA SER A 77 5.27 2.15 -8.18
C SER A 77 4.88 0.70 -7.90
N VAL A 78 4.35 0.46 -6.70
CA VAL A 78 3.96 -0.88 -6.22
C VAL A 78 2.51 -0.94 -5.73
N CYS A 79 1.96 0.13 -5.17
CA CYS A 79 0.55 0.13 -4.78
C CYS A 79 -0.04 1.52 -4.56
N ARG A 80 -1.37 1.57 -4.48
CA ARG A 80 -2.12 2.70 -3.96
C ARG A 80 -2.53 2.41 -2.51
N CYS A 81 -2.04 3.19 -1.56
CA CYS A 81 -2.40 3.03 -0.14
C CYS A 81 -3.54 4.00 0.25
N MET A 82 -4.67 3.45 0.71
CA MET A 82 -5.86 4.24 1.09
C MET A 82 -6.37 3.94 2.51
N SER A 83 -5.66 3.11 3.28
CA SER A 83 -6.11 2.60 4.57
C SER A 83 -4.96 2.43 5.56
N GLY A 84 -5.28 2.38 6.86
CA GLY A 84 -4.29 2.35 7.94
C GLY A 84 -3.98 3.72 8.55
N PHE A 85 -4.55 4.80 8.01
CA PHE A 85 -4.35 6.15 8.48
C PHE A 85 -5.47 6.60 9.42
N THR A 86 -5.11 7.40 10.43
CA THR A 86 -6.07 8.16 11.25
C THR A 86 -6.49 9.45 10.52
N ASP A 87 -7.61 10.05 10.90
CA ASP A 87 -8.06 11.32 10.32
C ASP A 87 -7.01 12.44 10.54
N ALA A 88 -6.41 12.50 11.74
CA ALA A 88 -5.34 13.44 12.04
C ALA A 88 -4.10 13.22 11.14
N PHE A 89 -3.78 11.97 10.80
CA PHE A 89 -2.71 11.67 9.87
C PHE A 89 -3.04 12.19 8.47
N TYR A 90 -4.26 11.95 7.97
CA TYR A 90 -4.69 12.44 6.66
C TYR A 90 -4.55 13.96 6.55
N GLU A 91 -4.99 14.69 7.58
CA GLU A 91 -4.89 16.13 7.61
C GLU A 91 -3.44 16.61 7.60
N ALA A 92 -2.60 16.07 8.50
CA ALA A 92 -1.19 16.45 8.62
C ALA A 92 -0.39 16.08 7.35
N ALA A 93 -0.58 14.88 6.81
CA ALA A 93 0.07 14.42 5.59
C ALA A 93 -0.38 15.26 4.38
N THR A 94 -1.67 15.61 4.29
CA THR A 94 -2.18 16.48 3.23
C THR A 94 -1.48 17.84 3.27
N GLN A 95 -1.39 18.47 4.44
CA GLN A 95 -0.72 19.77 4.58
C GLN A 95 0.78 19.68 4.25
N ARG A 96 1.51 18.72 4.84
CA ARG A 96 2.97 18.57 4.60
C ARG A 96 3.30 18.22 3.16
N LEU A 97 2.62 17.25 2.57
CA LEU A 97 2.97 16.75 1.23
C LEU A 97 2.52 17.72 0.14
N THR A 98 1.40 18.43 0.32
CA THR A 98 0.99 19.49 -0.62
C THR A 98 1.98 20.65 -0.61
N ALA A 99 2.55 21.00 0.55
CA ALA A 99 3.60 22.02 0.64
C ALA A 99 4.90 21.63 -0.10
N ARG A 100 5.10 20.33 -0.37
CA ARG A 100 6.23 19.77 -1.13
C ARG A 100 5.80 19.24 -2.50
N ALA A 101 4.63 19.65 -2.99
CA ALA A 101 4.13 19.19 -4.27
C ALA A 101 5.03 19.67 -5.41
N ILE A 102 5.25 18.81 -6.38
CA ILE A 102 5.99 19.10 -7.61
C ILE A 102 5.03 19.16 -8.80
N PRO A 103 5.34 19.91 -9.87
CA PRO A 103 4.43 20.10 -11.01
C PRO A 103 4.07 18.82 -11.79
N GLY A 104 4.87 17.75 -11.66
CA GLY A 104 4.68 16.51 -12.39
C GLY A 104 5.67 15.43 -11.95
N PRO A 105 5.55 14.20 -12.50
CA PRO A 105 6.44 13.11 -12.15
C PRO A 105 7.87 13.41 -12.59
N LYS A 106 8.84 12.99 -11.78
CA LYS A 106 10.26 13.08 -12.14
C LYS A 106 10.62 11.99 -13.17
N PRO A 107 11.66 12.18 -13.99
CA PRO A 107 12.09 11.16 -14.95
C PRO A 107 12.45 9.82 -14.33
N TYR A 108 12.89 9.84 -13.06
CA TYR A 108 13.23 8.64 -12.30
C TYR A 108 12.02 8.01 -11.58
N TYR A 109 10.78 8.43 -11.88
CA TYR A 109 9.56 7.77 -11.42
C TYR A 109 9.04 6.82 -12.50
N ASN A 110 9.11 5.52 -12.24
CA ASN A 110 8.58 4.51 -13.14
C ASN A 110 7.21 4.02 -12.64
N THR A 111 6.15 4.47 -13.32
CA THR A 111 4.77 4.13 -12.94
C THR A 111 3.83 4.23 -14.14
N GLY A 112 2.86 3.31 -14.22
CA GLY A 112 1.73 3.42 -15.16
C GLY A 112 0.58 4.30 -14.64
N GLU A 113 0.74 4.92 -13.47
CA GLU A 113 -0.27 5.73 -12.81
C GLU A 113 -0.09 7.22 -13.06
N PHE A 114 -1.19 7.96 -13.10
CA PHE A 114 -1.18 9.41 -13.16
C PHE A 114 -1.85 10.01 -11.91
N CYS A 115 -1.04 10.62 -11.04
CA CYS A 115 -1.51 11.25 -9.81
C CYS A 115 -2.02 12.67 -10.04
N SER A 116 -2.94 13.12 -9.19
CA SER A 116 -3.38 14.53 -9.17
C SER A 116 -2.33 15.44 -8.55
N VAL A 117 -1.57 14.92 -7.58
CA VAL A 117 -0.48 15.63 -6.91
C VAL A 117 0.74 14.71 -6.89
N TRP A 118 1.90 15.26 -7.25
CA TRP A 118 3.18 14.55 -7.23
C TRP A 118 4.04 15.13 -6.12
N PHE A 119 4.89 14.30 -5.50
CA PHE A 119 5.76 14.72 -4.40
C PHE A 119 7.22 14.47 -4.73
N GLU A 120 8.12 15.24 -4.12
CA GLU A 120 9.53 14.87 -4.01
C GLU A 120 9.66 13.70 -2.99
N PRO A 121 10.47 12.67 -3.27
CA PRO A 121 10.56 11.51 -2.39
C PRO A 121 11.34 11.93 -1.15
N THR A 122 10.64 12.09 -0.03
CA THR A 122 11.24 12.62 1.22
C THR A 122 10.87 11.85 2.47
N GLU A 123 9.86 10.99 2.40
CA GLU A 123 9.40 10.18 3.53
C GLU A 123 9.45 8.70 3.15
N VAL A 124 9.59 7.82 4.13
CA VAL A 124 9.48 6.36 3.96
C VAL A 124 8.40 5.87 4.91
N TRP A 125 7.46 5.08 4.42
CA TRP A 125 6.32 4.59 5.18
C TRP A 125 6.34 3.06 5.24
N GLU A 126 6.20 2.51 6.43
CA GLU A 126 5.99 1.07 6.62
C GLU A 126 4.55 0.75 6.20
N VAL A 127 4.42 -0.09 5.16
CA VAL A 127 3.14 -0.54 4.62
C VAL A 127 3.09 -2.06 4.67
N ARG A 128 2.02 -2.58 5.26
CA ARG A 128 1.71 -4.00 5.25
C ARG A 128 0.73 -4.30 4.13
N GLY A 129 0.90 -5.44 3.49
CA GLY A 129 -0.07 -5.96 2.54
C GLY A 129 -0.35 -7.41 2.78
N ALA A 130 -1.41 -7.87 2.14
CA ALA A 130 -1.94 -9.21 2.26
C ALA A 130 -1.40 -10.19 1.22
N ASP A 131 -0.70 -9.78 0.15
CA ASP A 131 0.13 -10.63 -0.75
C ASP A 131 0.71 -9.75 -1.87
N LEU A 132 1.72 -10.25 -2.58
CA LEU A 132 2.22 -9.66 -3.82
C LEU A 132 1.59 -10.36 -5.02
N THR A 133 1.16 -9.57 -6.00
CA THR A 133 0.49 -10.06 -7.22
C THR A 133 1.07 -9.40 -8.46
N LEU A 134 1.04 -10.07 -9.61
CA LEU A 134 1.41 -9.42 -10.87
C LEU A 134 0.41 -8.30 -11.18
N SER A 135 0.94 -7.10 -11.45
CA SER A 135 0.17 -5.91 -11.75
C SER A 135 0.39 -5.46 -13.19
N PRO A 136 -0.67 -5.15 -13.95
CA PRO A 136 -0.53 -4.56 -15.28
C PRO A 136 -0.22 -3.06 -15.26
N VAL A 137 -0.35 -2.39 -14.11
CA VAL A 137 -0.22 -0.92 -13.99
C VAL A 137 0.99 -0.50 -13.16
N HIS A 138 1.30 -1.27 -12.12
CA HIS A 138 2.47 -1.05 -11.27
C HIS A 138 3.71 -1.64 -11.91
N ARG A 139 4.83 -0.93 -11.80
CA ARG A 139 6.06 -1.20 -12.56
C ARG A 139 7.20 -1.76 -11.69
N ALA A 140 6.96 -1.90 -10.39
CA ALA A 140 7.90 -2.54 -9.47
C ALA A 140 8.30 -3.93 -9.98
N ALA A 141 9.60 -4.22 -10.08
CA ALA A 141 10.14 -5.51 -10.50
C ALA A 141 9.71 -5.98 -11.90
N GLU A 142 9.26 -5.06 -12.77
CA GLU A 142 8.95 -5.37 -14.17
C GLU A 142 10.21 -5.91 -14.87
N GLY A 143 10.03 -6.96 -15.68
CA GLY A 143 11.14 -7.66 -16.33
C GLY A 143 11.89 -8.67 -15.45
N ARG A 144 11.81 -8.56 -14.11
CA ARG A 144 12.42 -9.53 -13.18
C ARG A 144 11.57 -10.79 -13.01
N LEU A 145 10.27 -10.61 -12.75
CA LEU A 145 9.31 -11.71 -12.54
C LEU A 145 8.42 -11.98 -13.75
N HIS A 146 8.11 -10.94 -14.52
CA HIS A 146 7.28 -11.05 -15.72
C HIS A 146 7.76 -10.00 -16.75
N PRO A 147 7.85 -10.34 -18.05
CA PRO A 147 8.45 -9.47 -19.05
C PRO A 147 7.75 -8.11 -19.21
N GLU A 148 6.43 -8.07 -19.02
CA GLU A 148 5.59 -6.87 -19.29
C GLU A 148 4.75 -6.41 -18.10
N ARG A 149 4.93 -7.03 -16.92
CA ARG A 149 4.10 -6.75 -15.74
C ARG A 149 5.00 -6.59 -14.53
N GLY A 150 4.76 -5.53 -13.75
CA GLY A 150 5.38 -5.39 -12.45
C GLY A 150 4.60 -6.14 -11.37
N VAL A 151 4.90 -5.78 -10.13
CA VAL A 151 4.33 -6.35 -8.91
C VAL A 151 3.47 -5.30 -8.22
N GLY A 152 2.32 -5.75 -7.72
CA GLY A 152 1.39 -4.97 -6.92
C GLY A 152 1.21 -5.55 -5.51
N LEU A 153 1.12 -4.67 -4.51
CA LEU A 153 0.79 -5.08 -3.14
C LEU A 153 -0.74 -5.13 -2.94
N ARG A 154 -1.28 -6.30 -2.59
CA ARG A 154 -2.71 -6.49 -2.30
C ARG A 154 -3.05 -6.02 -0.89
N PHE A 155 -4.16 -5.31 -0.74
CA PHE A 155 -4.66 -4.76 0.53
C PHE A 155 -3.61 -3.97 1.35
N PRO A 156 -2.97 -2.95 0.74
CA PRO A 156 -1.98 -2.14 1.43
C PRO A 156 -2.61 -1.35 2.58
N ARG A 157 -1.97 -1.42 3.75
CA ARG A 157 -2.32 -0.72 4.98
C ARG A 157 -1.07 -0.04 5.54
N PHE A 158 -1.17 1.26 5.70
CA PHE A 158 -0.16 2.03 6.41
C PHE A 158 -0.04 1.55 7.86
N VAL A 159 1.20 1.50 8.35
CA VAL A 159 1.53 1.17 9.74
C VAL A 159 2.09 2.40 10.45
N ARG A 160 3.19 2.96 9.92
CA ARG A 160 3.90 4.10 10.51
C ARG A 160 4.83 4.78 9.51
N ILE A 161 5.24 6.00 9.82
CA ILE A 161 6.37 6.66 9.14
C ILE A 161 7.68 6.08 9.70
N ARG A 162 8.67 5.92 8.81
CA ARG A 162 10.03 5.49 9.09
C ARG A 162 10.95 6.69 9.02
N ASP A 163 10.99 7.47 10.10
CA ASP A 163 11.90 8.62 10.22
C ASP A 163 13.37 8.18 10.31
N ASP A 164 13.62 6.89 10.53
CA ASP A 164 14.93 6.26 10.59
C ASP A 164 15.51 5.86 9.21
N LYS A 165 14.77 6.08 8.12
CA LYS A 165 15.15 5.67 6.77
C LYS A 165 15.11 6.81 5.76
N SER A 166 16.09 6.85 4.87
CA SER A 166 16.03 7.70 3.68
C SER A 166 15.25 7.00 2.55
N PRO A 167 14.73 7.74 1.55
CA PRO A 167 14.04 7.16 0.39
C PRO A 167 14.84 6.09 -0.37
N GLU A 168 16.18 6.18 -0.37
CA GLU A 168 17.08 5.20 -1.00
C GLU A 168 17.22 3.91 -0.15
N ASP A 169 16.92 3.98 1.15
CA ASP A 169 16.88 2.82 2.08
C ASP A 169 15.51 2.11 2.10
N ALA A 170 14.61 2.51 1.20
CA ALA A 170 13.32 1.85 1.00
C ALA A 170 13.50 0.41 0.53
N SER A 171 12.43 -0.39 0.64
CA SER A 171 12.42 -1.75 0.10
C SER A 171 12.76 -1.71 -1.39
N SER A 172 13.61 -2.64 -1.83
CA SER A 172 14.06 -2.72 -3.21
C SER A 172 13.07 -3.47 -4.11
N ALA A 173 13.10 -3.15 -5.41
CA ALA A 173 12.32 -3.82 -6.45
C ALA A 173 12.80 -5.26 -6.75
#